data_AF-A0A7C2W619-F1
#
_entry.id   AF-A0A7C2W619-F1
#
_cell.length_a   1.000
_cell.length_b   1.000
_cell.length_c   1.000
_cell.angle_alpha   90.00
_cell.angle_beta   90.00
_cell.angle_gamma   90.00
#
_symmetry.space_group_name_H-M   'P 1'
#
loop_
_entity.id
_entity.type
_entity.pdbx_description
1 polymer ?
#
loop_
_entity_poly.entity_id
_entity_poly.type
_entity_poly.pdbx_seq_one_letter_code
_entity_poly.pdbx_strand_id
1 'polypeptide(L)' 'MRIGVVFPQTEIGPDPTVIREYAQAAEDLGYSHILVYDHVVGVDVSQYPGWTGPYTS' A
#
# COMPACT_ATOMS: atom_id res chain seq x y z
N MET A 1 0.36 16.90 -17.25
CA MET A 1 -0.38 16.21 -16.18
C MET A 1 0.57 15.21 -15.52
N ARG A 2 0.54 15.01 -14.19
CA ARG A 2 1.39 14.05 -13.47
C ARG A 2 0.51 12.92 -12.93
N ILE A 3 0.72 11.70 -13.40
CA ILE A 3 -0.04 10.51 -12.97
C ILE A 3 0.88 9.66 -12.11
N GLY A 4 0.39 9.16 -10.98
CA GLY A 4 1.12 8.24 -10.10
C GLY A 4 0.33 6.95 -9.83
N VAL A 5 0.94 6.05 -9.07
CA VAL A 5 0.34 4.79 -8.60
C VAL A 5 0.40 4.68 -7.08
N VAL A 6 -0.56 3.98 -6.50
CA VAL A 6 -0.59 3.65 -5.07
C VAL A 6 0.19 2.35 -4.87
N PHE A 7 1.12 2.37 -3.91
CA PHE A 7 1.82 1.17 -3.48
C PHE A 7 0.84 0.18 -2.83
N PRO A 8 0.78 -1.09 -3.29
CA PRO A 8 -0.18 -2.08 -2.81
C PRO A 8 0.23 -2.68 -1.46
N GLN A 9 0.13 -1.86 -0.42
CA GLN A 9 0.64 -2.13 0.93
C GLN A 9 0.08 -3.40 1.57
N THR A 10 -1.18 -3.73 1.28
CA THR A 10 -1.87 -4.87 1.88
C THR A 10 -1.72 -6.15 1.08
N GLU A 11 -1.34 -6.06 -0.20
CA GLU A 11 -1.28 -7.18 -1.13
C GLU A 11 0.15 -7.66 -1.43
N ILE A 12 1.13 -6.75 -1.49
CA ILE A 12 2.45 -7.06 -2.08
C ILE A 12 3.39 -7.83 -1.15
N GLY A 13 3.14 -7.80 0.16
CA GLY A 13 3.99 -8.41 1.17
C GLY A 13 5.33 -7.68 1.40
N PRO A 14 6.23 -8.24 2.22
CA PRO A 14 7.43 -7.53 2.71
C PRO A 14 8.72 -7.81 1.93
N ASP A 15 8.70 -8.55 0.81
CA ASP A 15 9.93 -8.92 0.09
C ASP A 15 10.54 -7.70 -0.63
N PRO A 16 11.77 -7.26 -0.25
CA PRO A 16 12.39 -6.09 -0.85
C PRO A 16 12.70 -6.24 -2.34
N THR A 17 12.88 -7.48 -2.83
CA THR A 17 13.10 -7.75 -4.26
C THR A 17 11.82 -7.46 -5.05
N VAL A 18 10.68 -7.94 -4.57
CA VAL A 18 9.36 -7.72 -5.18
C VAL A 18 9.00 -6.23 -5.14
N ILE A 19 9.27 -5.56 -4.02
CA ILE A 19 9.02 -4.12 -3.87
C ILE A 19 9.84 -3.30 -4.89
N ARG A 20 11.12 -3.66 -5.09
CA ARG A 20 11.97 -3.03 -6.09
C ARG A 20 11.43 -3.25 -7.51
N GLU A 21 11.04 -4.48 -7.84
CA GLU A 21 10.49 -4.81 -9.16
C GLU A 21 9.20 -4.04 -9.45
N TYR A 22 8.31 -3.91 -8.47
CA TYR A 22 7.12 -3.05 -8.59
C TYR A 22 7.49 -1.59 -8.87
N ALA A 23 8.45 -1.03 -8.13
CA ALA A 23 8.84 0.36 -8.28
C ALA A 23 9.46 0.64 -9.67
N GLN A 24 10.32 -0.27 -10.14
CA GLN A 24 10.92 -0.18 -11.47
C GLN A 24 9.88 -0.32 -12.58
N ALA A 25 8.94 -1.27 -12.46
CA ALA A 25 7.85 -1.42 -13.41
C ALA A 25 6.96 -0.17 -13.47
N ALA A 26 6.68 0.48 -12.33
CA ALA A 26 5.93 1.73 -12.30
C ALA A 26 6.67 2.87 -13.02
N GLU A 27 8.00 2.96 -12.86
CA GLU A 27 8.84 3.91 -13.57
C GLU A 27 8.85 3.65 -15.08
N ASP A 28 9.07 2.41 -15.51
CA ASP A 28 9.08 1.99 -16.93
C ASP A 28 7.76 2.26 -17.65
N LEU A 29 6.63 2.17 -16.93
CA LEU A 29 5.29 2.50 -17.44
C LEU A 29 5.02 4.02 -17.52
N GLY A 30 5.95 4.86 -17.05
CA GLY A 30 5.88 6.31 -17.14
C GLY A 30 5.11 6.99 -16.01
N TYR A 31 4.87 6.30 -14.88
CA TYR A 31 4.28 6.95 -13.70
C TYR A 31 5.29 7.90 -13.05
N SER A 32 4.79 9.04 -12.60
CA SER A 32 5.63 10.13 -12.07
C SER A 32 5.99 9.97 -10.59
N HIS A 33 5.27 9.13 -9.84
CA HIS A 33 5.48 8.89 -8.42
C HIS A 33 4.72 7.65 -7.92
N ILE A 34 5.19 7.11 -6.80
CA ILE A 34 4.51 6.08 -6.02
C ILE A 34 4.03 6.72 -4.72
N LEU A 35 2.75 6.53 -4.37
CA LEU A 35 2.13 6.98 -3.13
C LEU A 35 2.09 5.82 -2.12
N VAL A 36 2.49 6.10 -0.87
CA VAL A 36 2.47 5.14 0.24
C VAL A 36 1.73 5.78 1.41
N TYR A 37 0.83 5.04 2.07
CA TYR A 37 0.11 5.54 3.24
C TYR A 37 0.78 5.09 4.54
N ASP A 38 1.07 6.01 5.45
CA ASP A 38 1.48 5.65 6.80
C ASP A 38 0.30 5.82 7.75
N HIS A 39 -0.35 4.70 8.11
CA HIS A 39 -1.49 4.69 9.03
C HIS A 39 -1.01 4.33 10.44
N VAL A 40 -0.96 5.34 11.32
CA VAL A 40 -0.56 5.17 12.72
C VAL A 40 -1.70 4.66 13.60
N VAL A 41 -2.96 4.89 13.19
CA VAL A 41 -4.17 4.52 13.95
C VAL A 41 -4.95 3.45 13.19
N GLY A 42 -5.30 2.37 13.89
CA GLY A 42 -6.15 1.30 13.39
C GLY A 42 -7.62 1.41 13.78
N VAL A 43 -8.42 0.45 13.31
CA VAL A 43 -9.82 0.25 13.66
C VAL A 43 -9.93 -0.39 15.05
N ASP A 44 -10.71 0.22 15.93
CA ASP A 44 -11.09 -0.39 17.21
C ASP A 44 -12.12 -1.51 16.98
N VAL A 45 -11.65 -2.76 16.92
CA VAL A 45 -12.51 -3.93 16.70
C VAL A 45 -13.55 -4.16 17.79
N SER A 46 -13.45 -3.51 18.96
CA SER A 46 -14.49 -3.57 20.00
C SER A 46 -15.75 -2.77 19.61
N GLN A 47 -15.58 -1.70 18.82
CA GLN A 47 -16.67 -0.86 18.32
C GLN A 47 -17.22 -1.36 16.98
N TYR A 48 -16.48 -2.21 16.28
CA TYR A 48 -16.84 -2.73 14.96
C TYR A 48 -16.81 -4.28 14.91
N PRO A 49 -17.79 -4.97 15.54
CA PRO A 49 -17.88 -6.43 15.50
C PRO A 49 -17.98 -6.96 14.06
N GLY A 50 -17.15 -7.95 13.73
CA GLY A 50 -17.14 -8.60 12.41
C GLY A 50 -16.19 -7.97 11.38
N TRP A 51 -15.36 -7.00 11.76
CA TRP A 51 -14.31 -6.46 10.90
C TRP A 51 -13.25 -7.52 10.53
N THR A 52 -12.94 -7.64 9.24
CA THR A 52 -11.92 -8.56 8.69
C THR A 52 -10.89 -7.85 7.79
N GLY A 53 -10.90 -6.52 7.77
CA GLY A 53 -10.01 -5.71 6.95
C GLY A 53 -8.64 -5.48 7.59
N PRO A 54 -7.72 -4.83 6.85
CA PRO A 54 -6.42 -4.41 7.38
C PRO A 54 -6.57 -3.38 8.52
N TYR A 55 -5.45 -3.04 9.18
CA TYR A 55 -5.36 -1.98 10.18
C TYR A 55 -6.13 -2.25 11.49
N THR A 56 -6.02 -3.44 12.07
CA THR A 56 -6.64 -3.81 13.37
C THR A 56 -5.70 -3.69 14.58
N SER A 57 -4.51 -3.13 14.37
CA SER A 57 -3.48 -2.92 15.40
C SER A 57 -3.79 -1.74 16.29
#